data_AF-A0A7C6B4E2-F1
#
_entry.id   AF-A0A7C6B4E2-F1
#
_cell.length_a   1.000
_cell.length_b   1.000
_cell.length_c   1.000
_cell.angle_alpha   90.00
_cell.angle_beta   90.00
_cell.angle_gamma   90.00
#
_symmetry.space_group_name_H-M   'P 1'
#
loop_
_entity.id
_entity.type
_entity.pdbx_description
1 polymer ?
#
loop_
_entity_poly.entity_id
_entity_poly.type
_entity_poly.pdbx_seq_one_letter_code
_entity_poly.pdbx_strand_id
1 'polypeptide(L)' 'MPKETAPLLKEKLNFETGRVTWDELARHFARGVVIRVDAELDLVNVAAAFAEDNKARVAEW' A
#
# COMPACT_ATOMS: atom_id res chain seq x y z
N MET A 1 -2.01 9.67 18.53
CA MET A 1 -1.44 8.32 18.37
C MET A 1 0.01 8.50 17.97
N PRO A 2 0.99 7.88 18.64
CA PRO A 2 2.39 7.95 18.19
C PRO A 2 2.49 7.34 16.78
N LYS A 3 3.21 8.00 15.88
CA LYS A 3 3.50 7.44 14.55
C LYS A 3 4.38 6.21 14.76
N GLU A 4 3.95 5.07 14.24
CA GLU A 4 4.77 3.85 14.21
C GLU A 4 6.07 4.15 13.47
N THR A 5 7.20 3.60 13.92
CA THR A 5 8.47 3.85 13.22
C THR A 5 8.49 3.12 11.87
N ALA A 6 9.14 3.68 10.86
CA ALA A 6 9.14 3.15 9.49
C ALA A 6 9.50 1.64 9.37
N PRO A 7 10.48 1.10 10.14
CA PRO A 7 10.76 -0.34 10.11
C PRO A 7 9.60 -1.20 10.64
N LEU A 8 9.01 -0.79 11.77
CA LEU A 8 7.87 -1.49 12.37
C LEU A 8 6.64 -1.46 11.46
N LEU A 9 6.41 -0.32 10.80
CA LEU A 9 5.30 -0.16 9.86
C LEU A 9 5.41 -1.12 8.66
N LYS A 10 6.61 -1.26 8.08
CA LYS A 10 6.84 -2.20 6.98
C LYS A 10 6.67 -3.66 7.41
N GLU A 11 7.17 -4.02 8.59
CA GLU A 11 6.97 -5.36 9.15
C GLU A 11 5.49 -5.67 9.34
N LYS A 12 4.73 -4.74 9.93
CA LYS A 12 3.28 -4.86 10.08
C LYS A 12 2.57 -5.02 8.74
N LEU A 13 2.88 -4.17 7.75
CA LEU A 13 2.28 -4.25 6.42
C LEU A 13 2.61 -5.57 5.70
N ASN A 14 3.81 -6.11 5.89
CA ASN A 14 4.17 -7.43 5.36
C ASN A 14 3.27 -8.55 5.94
N PHE A 15 2.98 -8.51 7.24
CA PHE A 15 2.08 -9.49 7.87
C PHE A 15 0.61 -9.32 7.46
N GLU A 16 0.21 -8.11 7.06
CA GLU A 16 -1.15 -7.79 6.60
C GLU A 16 -1.34 -8.00 5.08
N THR A 17 -0.24 -8.18 4.32
CA THR A 17 -0.27 -8.35 2.87
C THR A 17 -0.46 -9.83 2.51
N GLY A 18 -1.32 -10.10 1.53
CA GLY A 18 -1.58 -11.45 1.05
C GLY A 18 -2.12 -11.46 -0.38
N ARG A 19 -2.20 -12.67 -0.96
CA ARG A 19 -2.88 -12.87 -2.24
C ARG A 19 -4.39 -12.82 -2.04
N VAL A 20 -5.07 -12.13 -2.95
CA VAL A 20 -6.52 -11.99 -2.96
C VAL A 20 -7.01 -12.19 -4.40
N THR A 21 -8.25 -12.65 -4.57
CA THR A 21 -8.84 -12.80 -5.90
C THR A 21 -9.35 -11.46 -6.44
N TRP A 22 -9.53 -11.35 -7.76
CA TRP A 22 -10.10 -10.14 -8.34
C TRP A 22 -11.55 -9.91 -7.91
N ASP A 23 -12.36 -10.97 -7.75
CA ASP A 23 -13.77 -10.84 -7.37
C ASP A 23 -13.94 -10.17 -6.00
N GLU A 24 -13.03 -10.43 -5.07
CA GLU A 24 -13.00 -9.78 -3.76
C GLU A 24 -12.63 -8.29 -3.87
N LEU A 25 -11.73 -7.93 -4.79
CA LEU A 25 -11.27 -6.56 -5.05
C LEU A 25 -12.25 -5.75 -5.91
N ALA A 26 -13.05 -6.40 -6.77
CA ALA A 26 -13.88 -5.73 -7.77
C ALA A 26 -14.84 -4.70 -7.15
N ARG A 27 -15.41 -4.99 -5.98
CA ARG A 27 -16.28 -4.04 -5.25
C ARG A 27 -15.52 -2.80 -4.75
N HIS A 28 -14.23 -2.94 -4.41
CA HIS A 28 -13.38 -1.83 -3.99
C HIS A 28 -12.99 -1.00 -5.20
N PHE A 29 -12.68 -1.66 -6.32
CA PHE A 29 -12.36 -1.01 -7.59
C PHE A 29 -13.53 -0.17 -8.09
N ALA A 30 -14.76 -0.71 -8.05
CA ALA A 30 -15.97 0.00 -8.45
C ALA A 30 -16.25 1.28 -7.63
N ARG A 31 -15.75 1.36 -6.39
CA ARG A 31 -15.83 2.57 -5.55
C ARG A 31 -14.71 3.58 -5.80
N GLY A 32 -13.76 3.28 -6.69
CA GLY A 32 -12.62 4.14 -6.99
C GLY A 32 -11.56 4.20 -5.89
N VAL A 33 -11.49 3.19 -5.00
CA VAL A 33 -10.55 3.15 -3.87
C VAL A 33 -9.42 2.14 -4.04
N VAL A 34 -9.21 1.65 -5.27
CA VAL A 34 -8.11 0.74 -5.60
C VAL A 34 -7.03 1.49 -6.35
N ILE A 35 -5.81 1.37 -5.86
CA ILE A 35 -4.60 1.88 -6.52
C ILE A 35 -3.92 0.70 -7.18
N ARG A 36 -3.59 0.84 -8.47
CA ARG A 36 -2.77 -0.13 -9.19
C ARG A 36 -1.31 0.29 -9.09
N VAL A 37 -0.45 -0.65 -8.75
CA VAL A 37 0.99 -0.46 -8.64
C VAL A 37 1.66 -1.20 -9.80
N ASP A 38 2.73 -0.63 -10.37
CA ASP A 38 3.53 -1.29 -11.40
C ASP A 38 4.18 -2.57 -10.85
N ALA A 39 4.37 -3.58 -11.69
CA ALA A 39 4.97 -4.86 -11.29
C ALA A 39 6.45 -4.73 -10.90
N GLU A 40 7.13 -3.67 -11.36
CA GLU A 40 8.52 -3.37 -10.97
C GLU A 40 8.64 -2.76 -9.57
N LEU A 41 7.53 -2.35 -8.95
CA LEU A 41 7.49 -1.76 -7.62
C LEU A 41 7.11 -2.78 -6.54
N ASP A 42 7.70 -2.61 -5.36
CA ASP A 42 7.36 -3.41 -4.18
C ASP A 42 6.09 -2.85 -3.48
N LEU A 43 5.06 -3.67 -3.37
CA LEU A 43 3.74 -3.27 -2.85
C LEU A 43 3.80 -2.75 -1.41
N VAL A 44 4.67 -3.31 -0.57
CA VAL A 44 4.78 -2.95 0.86
C VAL A 44 5.49 -1.62 1.01
N ASN A 45 6.51 -1.36 0.20
CA ASN A 45 7.17 -0.05 0.13
C ASN A 45 6.21 1.04 -0.35
N VAL A 46 5.38 0.76 -1.34
CA VAL A 46 4.35 1.71 -1.80
C VAL A 46 3.35 1.96 -0.68
N ALA A 47 2.79 0.92 -0.06
CA ALA A 47 1.85 1.06 1.05
C ALA A 47 2.43 1.87 2.23
N ALA A 48 3.69 1.66 2.58
CA ALA A 48 4.38 2.43 3.61
C ALA A 48 4.49 3.93 3.23
N ALA A 49 4.85 4.24 1.98
CA ALA A 49 4.93 5.63 1.51
C ALA A 49 3.56 6.35 1.59
N PHE A 50 2.47 5.64 1.27
CA PHE A 50 1.11 6.17 1.46
C PHE A 50 0.76 6.37 2.94
N ALA A 51 1.08 5.40 3.81
CA ALA A 51 0.80 5.49 5.24
C ALA A 51 1.59 6.60 5.96
N GLU A 52 2.78 6.92 5.45
CA GLU A 52 3.63 8.02 5.95
C GLU A 52 3.30 9.39 5.35
N ASP A 53 2.35 9.46 4.40
CA ASP A 53 2.06 10.66 3.59
C ASP A 53 3.32 11.20 2.88
N ASN A 54 4.16 10.30 2.37
CA ASN A 54 5.38 10.64 1.64
C ASN A 54 5.04 11.05 0.19
N LYS A 55 4.42 12.21 0.07
CA LYS A 55 3.97 12.79 -1.20
C LYS A 55 5.10 12.94 -2.23
N ALA A 56 6.31 13.26 -1.78
CA ALA A 56 7.46 13.42 -2.68
C ALA A 56 7.77 12.10 -3.39
N ARG A 57 7.84 10.99 -2.63
CA ARG A 57 8.09 9.68 -3.20
C ARG A 57 6.95 9.18 -4.07
N VAL A 58 5.71 9.38 -3.63
CA VAL A 58 4.53 8.94 -4.40
C VAL A 58 4.42 9.69 -5.72
N ALA A 59 4.82 10.96 -5.80
CA ALA A 59 4.79 11.74 -7.03
C ALA A 59 5.86 11.35 -8.07
N GLU A 60 6.84 10.53 -7.69
CA GLU A 60 7.86 10.00 -8.61
C GLU A 60 7.39 8.74 -9.36
N TRP A 61 6.27 8.14 -8.95
CA TRP A 61 5.65 6.96 -9.54
C TRP A 61 4.36 7.33 -10.28
#